data_AF-A0A379WLF1-F1
#
_entry.id   AF-A0A379WLF1-F1
#
_cell.length_a   1.000
_cell.length_b   1.000
_cell.length_c   1.000
_cell.angle_alpha   90.00
_cell.angle_beta   90.00
_cell.angle_gamma   90.00
#
_symmetry.space_group_name_H-M   'P 1'
#
loop_
_entity.id
_entity.type
_entity.pdbx_description
1 polymer ?
#
loop_
_entity_poly.entity_id
_entity_poly.type
_entity_poly.pdbx_seq_one_letter_code
_entity_poly.pdbx_strand_id
1 'polypeptide(L)'
;MQDVAEISLEELLQSAVMDIYHPAQQANIDVRLQLNAHDVIRTGQPLLLSLLVRNLLDNAIRYSPQGSVVDVTLHARSFTVRDNALV
;
A
#
# COMPACT_ATOMS: atom_id res chain seq x y z
N MET A 1 21.44 -4.52 -16.42
CA MET A 1 20.32 -5.44 -16.60
C MET A 1 19.38 -5.14 -15.45
N GLN A 2 18.15 -4.70 -15.70
CA GLN A 2 17.21 -4.46 -14.60
C GLN A 2 16.64 -5.81 -14.20
N ASP A 3 17.06 -6.35 -13.05
CA ASP A 3 16.69 -7.70 -12.64
C ASP A 3 15.22 -7.73 -12.21
N VAL A 4 14.42 -8.37 -13.05
CA VAL A 4 13.02 -8.66 -12.80
C VAL A 4 12.96 -9.95 -11.96
N ALA A 5 12.13 -9.97 -10.93
CA ALA A 5 11.97 -11.09 -10.02
C ALA A 5 10.48 -11.40 -9.80
N GLU A 6 10.20 -12.60 -9.28
CA GLU A 6 8.89 -12.93 -8.73
C GLU A 6 8.72 -12.27 -7.37
N ILE A 7 7.63 -11.52 -7.21
CA ILE A 7 7.37 -10.69 -6.04
C ILE A 7 6.01 -11.07 -5.48
N SER A 8 5.96 -11.40 -4.19
CA SER A 8 4.72 -11.52 -3.44
C SER A 8 4.14 -10.12 -3.23
N LEU A 9 2.98 -9.83 -3.85
CA LEU A 9 2.29 -8.56 -3.62
C LEU A 9 1.79 -8.45 -2.17
N GLU A 10 1.50 -9.56 -1.52
CA GLU A 10 1.09 -9.57 -0.11
C GLU A 10 2.22 -9.07 0.79
N GLU A 11 3.41 -9.65 0.69
CA GLU A 11 4.59 -9.22 1.46
C GLU A 11 4.96 -7.76 1.15
N LEU A 12 4.89 -7.38 -0.12
CA LEU A 12 5.18 -6.01 -0.55
C LEU A 12 4.23 -5.00 0.10
N LEU A 13 2.93 -5.27 0.08
CA LEU A 13 1.92 -4.38 0.66
C LEU A 13 2.00 -4.34 2.19
N GLN A 14 2.25 -5.49 2.83
CA GLN A 14 2.47 -5.56 4.29
C GLN A 14 3.68 -4.71 4.70
N SER A 15 4.81 -4.87 4.02
CA SER A 15 6.02 -4.08 4.29
C SER A 15 5.78 -2.59 4.10
N ALA A 16 5.15 -2.19 3.00
CA ALA A 16 4.85 -0.78 2.73
C ALA A 16 3.89 -0.16 3.76
N VAL A 17 2.89 -0.91 4.25
CA VAL A 17 1.98 -0.45 5.32
C VAL A 17 2.73 -0.29 6.64
N MET A 18 3.66 -1.18 6.97
CA MET A 18 4.49 -1.06 8.17
C MET A 18 5.40 0.17 8.11
N ASP A 19 5.98 0.47 6.95
CA ASP A 19 6.87 1.63 6.74
C ASP A 19 6.18 2.98 6.96
N ILE A 20 4.88 3.06 6.61
CA ILE A 20 4.09 4.30 6.70
C ILE A 20 3.20 4.37 7.96
N TYR A 21 3.18 3.33 8.79
CA TYR A 21 2.31 3.25 9.97
C TYR A 21 2.57 4.39 10.97
N HIS A 22 3.84 4.67 11.29
CA HIS A 22 4.18 5.73 12.24
C HIS A 22 3.82 7.14 11.71
N PRO A 23 4.19 7.52 10.48
CA PRO A 23 3.75 8.78 9.87
C PRO A 23 2.23 8.94 9.82
N ALA A 24 1.49 7.89 9.46
CA ALA A 24 0.03 7.92 9.43
C ALA A 24 -0.59 8.16 10.81
N GLN A 25 -0.09 7.45 11.84
CA GLN A 25 -0.51 7.64 13.23
C GLN A 25 -0.26 9.08 13.71
N GLN A 26 0.89 9.68 13.38
CA GLN A 26 1.19 11.08 13.71
C GLN A 26 0.23 12.07 13.03
N ALA A 27 -0.26 11.72 11.84
CA ALA A 27 -1.27 12.49 11.10
C ALA A 27 -2.71 12.19 11.56
N ASN A 28 -2.91 11.34 12.58
CA ASN A 28 -4.20 10.84 13.04
C ASN A 28 -4.98 10.13 11.91
N ILE A 29 -4.28 9.37 11.08
CA ILE A 29 -4.85 8.58 9.97
C ILE A 29 -4.68 7.10 10.29
N ASP A 30 -5.77 6.35 10.19
CA ASP A 30 -5.76 4.89 10.33
C ASP A 30 -5.43 4.24 8.97
N VAL A 31 -4.64 3.18 8.97
CA VAL A 31 -4.24 2.47 7.74
C VAL A 31 -4.60 1.01 7.89
N ARG A 32 -5.40 0.49 6.96
CA ARG A 32 -5.91 -0.87 7.00
C ARG A 32 -5.46 -1.65 5.78
N LEU A 33 -4.92 -2.84 6.01
CA LEU A 33 -4.59 -3.78 4.94
C LEU A 33 -5.61 -4.92 4.94
N GLN A 34 -6.30 -5.09 3.81
CA GLN A 34 -7.23 -6.18 3.55
C GLN A 34 -6.68 -7.07 2.44
N LEU A 35 -6.63 -8.37 2.71
CA LEU A 35 -6.13 -9.37 1.78
C LEU A 35 -7.32 -10.23 1.32
N ASN A 36 -7.88 -9.90 0.15
CA ASN A 36 -8.97 -10.68 -0.47
C ASN A 36 -8.44 -11.82 -1.35
N ALA A 37 -7.13 -11.89 -1.53
CA ALA A 37 -6.43 -12.95 -2.23
C ALA A 37 -5.06 -13.15 -1.57
N HIS A 38 -4.59 -14.39 -1.59
CA HIS A 38 -3.28 -14.81 -1.10
C HIS A 38 -2.43 -15.34 -2.24
N ASP A 39 -1.12 -15.49 -2.00
CA ASP A 39 -0.16 -16.04 -2.96
C ASP A 39 -0.15 -15.29 -4.31
N VAL A 40 -0.43 -13.98 -4.29
CA VAL A 40 -0.46 -13.15 -5.49
C VAL A 40 0.95 -12.78 -5.90
N ILE A 41 1.54 -13.59 -6.78
CA ILE A 41 2.88 -13.37 -7.32
C ILE A 41 2.83 -12.57 -8.62
N ARG A 42 3.73 -11.60 -8.77
CA ARG A 42 3.96 -10.85 -10.01
C ARG A 42 5.43 -10.77 -10.35
N THR A 43 5.71 -10.94 -11.64
CA THR A 43 7.03 -10.72 -12.22
C THR A 43 7.21 -9.22 -12.45
N GLY A 44 8.17 -8.61 -11.75
CA GLY A 44 8.40 -7.17 -11.79
C GLY A 44 9.76 -6.76 -11.23
N GLN A 45 10.06 -5.48 -11.25
CA GLN A 45 11.26 -4.95 -10.60
C GLN A 45 10.92 -4.60 -9.16
N PRO A 46 11.52 -5.26 -8.15
CA PRO A 46 11.14 -5.08 -6.75
C PRO A 46 11.18 -3.62 -6.32
N LEU A 47 12.29 -2.94 -6.61
CA LEU A 47 12.48 -1.54 -6.24
C LEU A 47 11.42 -0.61 -6.84
N LEU A 48 11.07 -0.79 -8.11
CA LEU A 48 10.07 0.06 -8.76
C LEU A 48 8.66 -0.18 -8.20
N LEU A 49 8.33 -1.43 -7.88
CA LEU A 49 7.03 -1.75 -7.27
C LEU A 49 6.94 -1.24 -5.83
N SER A 50 8.00 -1.37 -5.03
CA SER A 50 8.07 -0.74 -3.71
C SER A 50 7.90 0.77 -3.79
N LEU A 51 8.58 1.43 -4.74
CA LEU A 51 8.43 2.87 -4.97
C LEU A 51 7.00 3.24 -5.40
N LEU A 52 6.38 2.45 -6.27
CA LEU A 52 5.00 2.68 -6.71
C LEU A 52 4.04 2.63 -5.52
N VAL A 53 4.09 1.55 -4.72
CA VAL A 53 3.21 1.38 -3.56
C VAL A 53 3.43 2.51 -2.55
N ARG A 54 4.68 2.85 -2.27
CA ARG A 54 5.02 3.94 -1.35
C ARG A 54 4.47 5.29 -1.82
N ASN A 55 4.61 5.61 -3.10
CA ASN A 55 4.04 6.85 -3.66
C ASN A 55 2.51 6.92 -3.50
N LEU A 56 1.81 5.80 -3.67
CA LEU A 56 0.36 5.75 -3.46
C LEU A 56 -0.01 5.97 -1.99
N LEU A 57 0.69 5.32 -1.06
CA LEU A 57 0.44 5.46 0.38
C LEU A 57 0.81 6.86 0.90
N ASP A 58 1.94 7.40 0.47
CA ASP A 58 2.36 8.76 0.81
C ASP A 58 1.34 9.78 0.31
N ASN A 59 0.83 9.62 -0.92
CA ASN A 59 -0.24 10.47 -1.45
C ASN A 59 -1.52 10.33 -0.62
N ALA A 60 -1.94 9.11 -0.29
CA ALA A 60 -3.13 8.87 0.52
C ALA A 60 -3.01 9.56 1.89
N ILE A 61 -1.89 9.39 2.61
CA ILE A 61 -1.67 10.07 3.90
C ILE A 61 -1.66 11.59 3.74
N ARG A 62 -1.00 12.11 2.71
CA ARG A 62 -0.82 13.55 2.50
C ARG A 62 -2.12 14.28 2.21
N TYR A 63 -3.02 13.66 1.48
CA TYR A 63 -4.26 14.30 1.02
C TYR A 63 -5.49 13.91 1.86
N SER A 64 -5.38 12.92 2.75
CA SER A 64 -6.48 12.56 3.62
C SER A 64 -6.61 13.51 4.81
N PRO A 65 -7.84 13.88 5.22
CA PRO A 65 -8.07 14.69 6.42
C PRO A 65 -7.72 13.90 7.69
N GLN A 66 -7.44 14.62 8.79
CA GLN A 66 -7.21 13.98 10.09
C GLN A 66 -8.45 13.20 10.54
N GLY A 67 -8.24 12.03 11.16
CA GLY A 67 -9.30 11.12 11.60
C GLY A 67 -9.86 10.21 10.50
N SER A 68 -9.30 10.25 9.29
CA SER A 68 -9.70 9.40 8.17
C SER A 68 -9.05 8.01 8.21
N VAL A 69 -9.48 7.15 7.28
CA VAL A 69 -8.96 5.80 7.09
C VAL A 69 -8.46 5.65 5.65
N VAL A 70 -7.25 5.13 5.50
CA VAL A 70 -6.70 4.67 4.23
C VAL A 70 -6.81 3.15 4.16
N ASP A 71 -7.61 2.67 3.21
CA ASP A 71 -7.79 1.23 2.96
C ASP A 71 -6.88 0.78 1.81
N VAL A 72 -6.04 -0.21 2.10
CA VAL A 72 -5.22 -0.94 1.12
C VAL A 72 -5.85 -2.30 0.95
N THR A 73 -6.24 -2.66 -0.27
CA THR A 73 -6.90 -3.94 -0.56
C THR A 73 -6.16 -4.69 -1.65
N LEU A 74 -5.71 -5.91 -1.35
CA LEU A 74 -5.17 -6.83 -2.35
C LEU A 74 -6.28 -7.72 -2.91
N HIS A 75 -6.36 -7.79 -4.23
CA HIS A 75 -7.18 -8.73 -4.99
C HIS A 75 -6.29 -9.63 -5.85
N ALA A 76 -6.87 -10.71 -6.40
CA ALA A 76 -6.11 -11.69 -7.20
C ALA A 76 -5.40 -11.09 -8.43
N ARG A 77 -5.90 -9.97 -8.96
CA ARG A 77 -5.41 -9.32 -10.19
C ARG A 77 -4.95 -7.89 -10.04
N SER A 78 -5.23 -7.26 -8.91
CA SER A 78 -4.98 -5.84 -8.66
C SER A 78 -4.83 -5.60 -7.18
N PHE A 79 -4.36 -4.41 -6.81
CA PHE A 79 -4.57 -3.88 -5.47
C PHE A 79 -5.11 -2.46 -5.60
N THR A 80 -5.75 -1.98 -4.54
CA THR A 80 -6.29 -0.63 -4.47
C THR A 80 -5.80 0.07 -3.22
N VAL A 81 -5.53 1.37 -3.32
CA VAL A 81 -5.34 2.27 -2.18
C VAL A 81 -6.47 3.28 -2.25
N ARG A 82 -7.27 3.36 -1.19
CA ARG A 82 -8.42 4.26 -1.08
C ARG A 82 -8.30 5.10 0.17
N ASP A 83 -8.22 6.42 0.00
CA ASP A 83 -8.46 7.38 1.06
C ASP A 83 -9.97 7.58 1.25
N ASN A 84 -10.47 7.38 2.48
CA ASN A 84 -11.84 7.72 2.84
C ASN A 84 -11.83 9.10 3.52
N ALA A 85 -11.74 10.16 2.72
CA ALA A 85 -12.04 11.50 3.21
C ALA A 85 -13.53 11.56 3.58
N LEU A 86 -13.83 11.77 4.87
CA LEU A 86 -15.19 12.11 5.31
C LEU A 86 -15.55 13.45 4.65
N VAL A 87 -16.62 13.46 3.85
CA VAL A 87 -17.22 14.66 3.26
C VAL A 87 -18.15 15.32 4.26
#